data_AF-A0A950N9R8-F1
#
_entry.id   AF-A0A950N9R8-F1
#
_cell.length_a   1.000
_cell.length_b   1.000
_cell.length_c   1.000
_cell.angle_alpha   90.00
_cell.angle_beta   90.00
_cell.angle_gamma   90.00
#
_symmetry.space_group_name_H-M   'P 1'
#
loop_
_entity.id
_entity.type
_entity.pdbx_description
1 polymer ?
#
loop_
_entity_poly.entity_id
_entity_poly.type
_entity_poly.pdbx_seq_one_letter_code
_entity_poly.pdbx_strand_id
1 'polypeptide(L)'
;MRTLTIALLLGLAACGANESEITLTVDHVSMAEVESIRKELSTLRGVYDVKAGAFKDSLVTFTLKVAGKGSDLASRLATLPSGLKNVKSFDDQSVVVTYAGLA
;
A
#
# COMPACT_ATOMS: atom_id res chain seq x y z
N MET A 1 -54.83 -13.06 0.83
CA MET A 1 -53.71 -13.82 1.44
C MET A 1 -52.47 -13.54 0.59
N ARG A 2 -51.51 -12.74 1.09
CA ARG A 2 -50.31 -12.36 0.33
C ARG A 2 -49.13 -13.17 0.88
N THR A 3 -48.66 -14.10 0.08
CA THR A 3 -47.52 -14.97 0.39
C THR A 3 -46.23 -14.17 0.25
N LEU A 4 -45.51 -14.01 1.36
CA LEU A 4 -44.18 -13.40 1.42
C LEU A 4 -43.14 -14.49 1.15
N THR A 5 -42.58 -14.52 -0.07
CA THR A 5 -41.42 -15.35 -0.38
C THR A 5 -40.17 -14.58 0.04
N ILE A 6 -39.64 -14.89 1.23
CA ILE A 6 -38.32 -14.39 1.66
C ILE A 6 -37.28 -15.23 0.93
N ALA A 7 -36.76 -14.71 -0.18
CA ALA A 7 -35.60 -15.27 -0.84
C ALA A 7 -34.36 -14.97 0.02
N LEU A 8 -33.95 -15.97 0.80
CA LEU A 8 -32.70 -15.97 1.55
C LEU A 8 -31.54 -16.03 0.55
N LEU A 9 -31.10 -14.86 0.09
CA LEU A 9 -29.81 -14.69 -0.57
C LEU A 9 -28.73 -15.00 0.48
N LEU A 10 -28.35 -16.27 0.54
CA LEU A 10 -27.07 -16.73 1.07
C LEU A 10 -25.99 -16.09 0.19
N GLY A 11 -25.69 -14.83 0.46
CA GLY A 11 -24.44 -14.22 0.06
C GLY A 11 -23.36 -15.02 0.74
N LEU A 12 -22.78 -15.97 0.01
CA LEU A 12 -21.46 -16.47 0.31
C LEU A 12 -20.63 -15.21 0.50
N ALA A 13 -20.27 -14.93 1.76
CA ALA A 13 -19.24 -13.99 2.07
C ALA A 13 -18.03 -14.47 1.28
N ALA A 14 -17.79 -13.82 0.14
CA ALA A 14 -16.48 -13.80 -0.44
C ALA A 14 -15.61 -13.23 0.67
N CYS A 15 -14.99 -14.12 1.43
CA CYS A 15 -13.78 -13.85 2.18
C CYS A 15 -12.68 -13.64 1.13
N GLY A 16 -12.91 -12.69 0.22
CA GLY A 16 -11.91 -12.18 -0.68
C GLY A 16 -11.04 -11.32 0.20
N ALA A 17 -9.80 -11.76 0.42
CA ALA A 17 -8.77 -10.81 0.78
C ALA A 17 -8.90 -9.68 -0.25
N ASN A 18 -9.33 -8.49 0.20
CA ASN A 18 -9.41 -7.30 -0.65
C ASN A 18 -7.96 -6.93 -0.97
N GLU A 19 -7.41 -7.61 -1.95
CA GLU A 19 -6.12 -7.30 -2.55
C GLU A 19 -6.33 -6.05 -3.41
N SER A 20 -5.67 -4.98 -3.01
CA SER A 20 -5.66 -3.73 -3.76
C SER A 20 -4.27 -3.52 -4.35
N GLU A 21 -4.23 -2.97 -5.55
CA GLU A 21 -3.01 -2.42 -6.12
C GLU A 21 -2.93 -0.94 -5.73
N ILE A 22 -1.83 -0.56 -5.07
CA ILE A 22 -1.62 0.77 -4.50
C ILE A 22 -0.34 1.36 -5.07
N THR A 23 -0.42 2.61 -5.50
CA THR A 23 0.75 3.37 -5.94
C THR A 23 1.33 4.13 -4.75
N LEU A 24 2.56 3.80 -4.38
CA LEU A 24 3.34 4.53 -3.38
C LEU A 24 4.34 5.45 -4.08
N THR A 25 4.25 6.75 -3.84
CA THR A 25 5.26 7.72 -4.28
C THR A 25 6.16 8.06 -3.10
N VAL A 26 7.47 7.95 -3.30
CA VAL A 26 8.48 8.23 -2.28
C VAL A 26 9.36 9.37 -2.79
N ASP A 27 9.38 10.48 -2.06
CA ASP A 27 10.23 11.64 -2.34
C ASP A 27 11.57 11.61 -1.58
N HIS A 28 12.53 12.43 -2.03
CA HIS A 28 13.89 12.56 -1.46
C HIS A 28 14.68 11.24 -1.40
N VAL A 29 14.49 10.38 -2.41
CA VAL A 29 15.20 9.10 -2.53
C VAL A 29 16.38 9.22 -3.47
N SER A 30 17.49 8.56 -3.14
CA SER A 30 18.59 8.31 -4.07
C SER A 30 18.42 6.97 -4.78
N MET A 31 19.00 6.84 -5.98
CA MET A 31 18.92 5.59 -6.76
C MET A 31 19.50 4.37 -6.01
N ALA A 32 20.48 4.58 -5.13
CA ALA A 32 21.06 3.52 -4.28
C ALA A 32 20.07 2.98 -3.23
N GLU A 33 19.13 3.82 -2.78
CA GLU A 33 18.15 3.47 -1.75
C GLU A 33 16.90 2.77 -2.30
N VAL A 34 16.61 2.92 -3.60
CA VAL A 34 15.41 2.36 -4.25
C VAL A 34 15.26 0.86 -3.99
N GLU A 35 16.34 0.09 -4.13
CA GLU A 35 16.29 -1.35 -3.90
C GLU A 35 16.16 -1.70 -2.41
N SER A 36 16.74 -0.90 -1.52
CA SER A 36 16.57 -1.07 -0.07
C SER A 36 15.13 -0.80 0.35
N ILE A 37 14.53 0.29 -0.15
CA ILE A 37 13.13 0.65 0.08
C ILE A 37 12.21 -0.45 -0.46
N ARG A 38 12.46 -0.95 -1.68
CA ARG A 38 11.70 -2.06 -2.26
C ARG A 38 11.72 -3.30 -1.38
N LYS A 39 12.91 -3.68 -0.88
CA LYS A 39 13.07 -4.82 0.02
C LYS A 39 12.30 -4.61 1.31
N GLU A 40 12.43 -3.45 1.93
CA GLU A 40 11.71 -3.12 3.16
C GLU A 40 10.19 -3.19 2.97
N LEU A 41 9.66 -2.59 1.90
CA LEU A 41 8.24 -2.66 1.55
C LEU A 41 7.77 -4.11 1.36
N SER A 42 8.61 -4.98 0.82
CA SER A 42 8.30 -6.40 0.64
C SER A 42 8.22 -7.18 1.96
N THR A 43 8.80 -6.65 3.04
CA THR A 43 8.71 -7.25 4.38
C THR A 43 7.48 -6.80 5.16
N LEU A 44 6.76 -5.78 4.69
CA LEU A 44 5.57 -5.28 5.36
C LEU A 44 4.47 -6.32 5.34
N ARG A 45 3.85 -6.53 6.52
CA ARG A 45 2.73 -7.45 6.65
C ARG A 45 1.61 -7.07 5.67
N GLY A 46 1.14 -8.08 4.93
CA GLY A 46 0.05 -7.92 3.98
C GLY A 46 0.44 -7.19 2.69
N VAL A 47 1.74 -7.02 2.41
CA VAL A 47 2.25 -6.72 1.07
C VAL A 47 2.60 -8.06 0.40
N TYR A 48 2.11 -8.25 -0.82
CA TYR A 48 2.27 -9.49 -1.59
C TYR A 48 3.23 -9.34 -2.76
N ASP A 49 3.29 -8.15 -3.37
CA ASP A 49 4.16 -7.85 -4.50
C ASP A 49 4.58 -6.38 -4.45
N VAL A 50 5.82 -6.11 -4.89
CA VAL A 50 6.41 -4.76 -4.94
C VAL A 50 7.18 -4.60 -6.24
N LYS A 51 6.67 -3.70 -7.09
CA LYS A 51 7.32 -3.33 -8.36
C LYS A 51 7.84 -1.90 -8.26
N ALA A 52 9.13 -1.73 -8.47
CA ALA A 52 9.70 -0.40 -8.66
C ALA A 52 9.31 0.13 -10.04
N GLY A 53 8.79 1.35 -10.08
CA GLY A 53 8.49 2.10 -11.28
C GLY A 53 9.63 3.05 -11.66
N ALA A 54 9.29 4.18 -12.26
CA ALA A 54 10.27 5.16 -12.69
C ALA A 54 10.93 5.88 -11.51
N PHE A 55 12.23 6.11 -11.60
CA PHE A 55 12.99 7.03 -10.76
C PHE A 55 13.29 8.29 -11.56
N LYS A 56 12.89 9.46 -11.05
CA LYS A 56 13.14 10.76 -11.69
C LYS A 56 13.09 11.88 -10.65
N ASP A 57 13.98 12.85 -10.74
CA ASP A 57 13.95 14.05 -9.88
C ASP A 57 13.88 13.73 -8.37
N SER A 58 14.63 12.71 -7.92
CA SER A 58 14.61 12.19 -6.53
C SER A 58 13.26 11.66 -6.05
N LEU A 59 12.35 11.34 -6.97
CA LEU A 59 11.10 10.66 -6.74
C LEU A 59 11.16 9.24 -7.32
N VAL A 60 10.59 8.29 -6.60
CA VAL A 60 10.35 6.94 -7.10
C VAL A 60 8.91 6.52 -6.82
N THR A 61 8.30 5.86 -7.80
CA THR A 61 6.99 5.23 -7.63
C THR A 61 7.16 3.74 -7.41
N PHE A 62 6.42 3.16 -6.48
CA PHE A 62 6.27 1.71 -6.32
C PHE A 62 4.82 1.32 -6.50
N THR A 63 4.59 0.24 -7.25
CA THR A 63 3.27 -0.41 -7.31
C THR A 63 3.29 -1.58 -6.34
N LEU A 64 2.38 -1.54 -5.37
CA LEU A 64 2.27 -2.50 -4.27
C LEU A 64 0.97 -3.28 -4.41
N LYS A 65 1.03 -4.61 -4.38
CA LYS A 65 -0.18 -5.42 -4.12
C LYS A 65 -0.28 -5.65 -2.64
N VAL A 66 -1.36 -5.19 -2.01
CA VAL A 66 -1.52 -5.28 -0.55
C VAL A 66 -2.91 -5.73 -0.16
N ALA A 67 -3.03 -6.37 1.01
CA ALA A 67 -4.31 -6.58 1.67
C ALA A 67 -4.77 -5.28 2.33
N GLY A 68 -5.93 -4.78 1.90
CA GLY A 68 -6.54 -3.54 2.41
C GLY A 68 -6.46 -2.39 1.42
N LYS A 69 -6.53 -1.16 1.92
CA LYS A 69 -6.55 0.09 1.15
C LYS A 69 -5.34 0.98 1.50
N GLY A 70 -5.18 2.12 0.82
CA GLY A 70 -4.03 3.00 1.05
C GLY A 70 -3.93 3.55 2.48
N SER A 71 -5.05 3.71 3.19
CA SER A 71 -5.04 4.05 4.63
C SER A 71 -4.42 2.95 5.50
N ASP A 72 -4.65 1.68 5.17
CA ASP A 72 -4.05 0.55 5.90
C ASP A 72 -2.54 0.50 5.66
N LEU A 73 -2.12 0.71 4.41
CA LEU A 73 -0.71 0.80 4.05
C LEU A 73 -0.03 1.97 4.74
N ALA A 74 -0.61 3.17 4.69
CA ALA A 74 -0.10 4.36 5.35
C ALA A 74 0.11 4.13 6.86
N SER A 75 -0.85 3.49 7.52
CA SER A 75 -0.75 3.14 8.93
C SER A 75 0.41 2.17 9.20
N ARG A 76 0.62 1.18 8.33
CA ARG A 76 1.76 0.24 8.44
C ARG A 76 3.09 0.94 8.21
N LEU A 77 3.18 1.81 7.21
CA LEU A 77 4.39 2.60 6.93
C LEU A 77 4.78 3.48 8.12
N ALA A 78 3.80 4.12 8.78
CA ALA A 78 4.03 4.94 9.96
C ALA A 78 4.63 4.17 11.16
N THR A 79 4.51 2.83 11.18
CA THR A 79 5.13 1.99 12.22
C THR A 79 6.57 1.57 11.92
N LEU A 80 7.08 1.84 10.72
CA LEU A 80 8.43 1.46 10.34
C LEU A 80 9.48 2.32 11.08
N PRO A 81 10.63 1.74 11.45
CA PRO A 81 11.74 2.51 12.00
C PRO A 81 12.48 3.34 10.95
N SER A 82 12.29 3.06 9.65
CA SER A 82 12.98 3.70 8.53
C SER A 82 12.43 5.07 8.14
N GLY A 83 12.99 5.63 7.05
CA GLY A 83 12.54 6.87 6.43
C GLY A 83 11.14 6.83 5.82
N LEU A 84 10.55 5.64 5.63
CA LEU A 84 9.23 5.49 5.01
C LEU A 84 8.05 5.89 5.92
N LYS A 85 8.32 6.18 7.20
CA LYS A 85 7.29 6.54 8.18
C LYS A 85 6.64 7.91 7.96
N ASN A 86 7.25 8.80 7.17
CA ASN A 86 6.74 10.16 6.99
C ASN A 86 5.68 10.22 5.88
N VAL A 87 4.51 9.65 6.14
CA VAL A 87 3.37 9.74 5.22
C VAL A 87 2.87 11.18 5.13
N LYS A 88 2.76 11.70 3.90
CA LYS A 88 2.28 13.05 3.59
C LYS A 88 0.80 13.07 3.24
N SER A 89 0.36 12.11 2.43
CA SER A 89 -1.02 11.96 2.01
C SER A 89 -1.31 10.53 1.61
N PHE A 90 -2.57 10.13 1.68
CA PHE A 90 -3.05 8.85 1.19
C PHE A 90 -4.51 8.95 0.77
N ASP A 91 -4.91 8.06 -0.14
CA ASP A 91 -6.30 7.73 -0.45
C ASP A 91 -6.46 6.20 -0.52
N ASP A 92 -7.53 5.69 -1.12
CA ASP A 92 -7.78 4.25 -1.22
C ASP A 92 -6.75 3.51 -2.11
N GLN A 93 -6.17 4.17 -3.10
CA GLN A 93 -5.31 3.61 -4.16
C GLN A 93 -3.91 4.23 -4.23
N SER A 94 -3.65 5.30 -3.47
CA SER A 94 -2.36 6.00 -3.49
C SER A 94 -1.87 6.36 -2.10
N VAL A 95 -0.54 6.36 -1.94
CA VAL A 95 0.15 6.84 -0.74
C VAL A 95 1.37 7.66 -1.16
N VAL A 96 1.61 8.79 -0.50
CA VAL A 96 2.78 9.63 -0.71
C VAL A 96 3.55 9.72 0.59
N VAL A 97 4.85 9.46 0.54
CA VAL A 97 5.74 9.54 1.70
C VAL A 97 6.99 10.36 1.37
N THR A 98 7.51 11.03 2.40
CA THR A 98 8.82 11.66 2.33
C THR A 98 9.89 10.80 2.97
N TYR A 99 10.86 10.35 2.19
CA TYR A 99 11.91 9.50 2.72
C TYR A 99 12.89 10.34 3.53
N ALA A 100 12.93 10.09 4.84
CA ALA A 100 14.03 10.55 5.68
C ALA A 100 15.05 9.42 5.78
N GLY A 101 16.00 9.37 4.86
CA GLY A 101 17.09 8.40 4.93
C GLY A 101 17.73 8.38 6.33
N LEU A 102 18.25 7.23 6.73
CA LEU A 102 19.09 7.13 7.93
C LEU A 102 20.34 7.98 7.65
N ALA A 103 20.33 9.22 8.12
CA ALA A 103 21.49 10.11 8.12
C ALA A 103 22.62 9.54 8.97
#